data_AF-A0AAU8CI08-F1
#
_entry.id   AF-A0AAU8CI08-F1
#
_cell.length_a   1.000
_cell.length_b   1.000
_cell.length_c   1.000
_cell.angle_alpha   90.00
_cell.angle_beta   90.00
_cell.angle_gamma   90.00
#
_symmetry.space_group_name_H-M   'P 1'
#
loop_
_entity.id
_entity.type
_entity.pdbx_description
1 polymer ?
#
loop_
_entity_poly.entity_id
_entity_poly.type
_entity_poly.pdbx_seq_one_letter_code
_entity_poly.pdbx_strand_id
1 'polypeptide(L)'
;MYDDEELADIREAREDWEDDTLDPVLDAYGERKERFATVSNVEVDRLYTPEDVADRDYTEDLGFPGEFPYTRGVYPTGYRGRTWTMRQFAGFGTAEETNERFHYLIENGQTGLSTAFDMPSLMGLDSDDPMSLGEVGKEGVAVDTLRDMEILFDGIDLSEVSTSFTINPSAPVIYAMYLAVADQQGLDREEIRGTLQNDMLKEFIAQKEWVVPPGPSLDLVTDVVEYCAAETPKFHPISVSGYHIREAGSTAVQELAFTLADGFAYVEDALDRGLDVDEFAPQLSFFFNSHNSIFEEVAKFRAARRIYARVMDERYDAEKGASKQLKFHTQTAGQSLTAQQPLNNVARVTLQALAAVLGGSQSVHTNSYDEALALPSEDAVRVALRTQQIIAEESGAADIVDPLGGSFAIEALTDEVEAEAMAYIDEIEAKGDGSIRDGVLAGIEEGYFHREIQEAAYEYQSRVDDGEETVVGVNAYEVEEDTSPDTLHVDEDATRERQLGRLEDVKAERDDDAVADALDALREAIDGDENTVPYIVEAVKAYATMGEIMQVFEDEFGGYQETAAVA
;
A
#
# COMPACT_ATOMS: atom_id res chain seq x y z
N MET A 1 -12.02 -22.11 24.61
CA MET A 1 -12.92 -21.07 25.18
C MET A 1 -14.23 -21.62 25.74
N TYR A 2 -14.72 -22.75 25.22
CA TYR A 2 -15.95 -23.43 25.62
C TYR A 2 -15.63 -24.82 26.16
N ASP A 3 -16.45 -25.38 27.03
CA ASP A 3 -16.26 -26.76 27.47
C ASP A 3 -16.93 -27.78 26.55
N ASP A 4 -16.49 -29.04 26.61
CA ASP A 4 -16.96 -30.11 25.71
C ASP A 4 -18.46 -30.39 25.84
N GLU A 5 -19.07 -30.13 27.00
CA GLU A 5 -20.50 -30.34 27.25
C GLU A 5 -21.31 -29.23 26.57
N GLU A 6 -20.89 -27.96 26.73
CA GLU A 6 -21.49 -26.82 26.04
C GLU A 6 -21.42 -26.97 24.52
N LEU A 7 -20.28 -27.42 23.97
CA LEU A 7 -20.13 -27.66 22.54
C LEU A 7 -21.01 -28.82 22.05
N ALA A 8 -21.20 -29.87 22.85
CA ALA A 8 -22.11 -30.96 22.52
C ALA A 8 -23.57 -30.48 22.47
N ASP A 9 -24.00 -29.67 23.43
CA ASP A 9 -25.34 -29.09 23.46
C ASP A 9 -25.59 -28.17 22.25
N ILE A 10 -24.57 -27.40 21.84
CA ILE A 10 -24.66 -26.53 20.65
C ILE A 10 -24.79 -27.35 19.37
N ARG A 11 -24.04 -28.46 19.23
CA ARG A 11 -24.17 -29.38 18.09
C ARG A 11 -25.57 -29.97 17.99
N GLU A 12 -26.09 -30.48 19.10
CA GLU A 12 -27.46 -31.03 19.14
C GLU A 12 -28.49 -29.96 18.77
N ALA A 13 -28.35 -28.75 19.32
CA ALA A 13 -29.25 -27.63 18.98
C ALA A 13 -29.13 -27.18 17.51
N ARG A 14 -27.94 -27.30 16.90
CA ARG A 14 -27.72 -27.02 15.48
C ARG A 14 -28.40 -28.08 14.61
N GLU A 15 -28.25 -29.36 14.93
CA GLU A 15 -28.94 -30.46 14.24
C GLU A 15 -30.47 -30.27 14.30
N ASP A 16 -31.00 -29.98 15.49
CA ASP A 16 -32.43 -29.68 15.66
C ASP A 16 -32.87 -28.46 14.83
N TRP A 17 -32.06 -27.40 14.77
CA TRP A 17 -32.36 -26.22 13.94
C TRP A 17 -32.31 -26.55 12.44
N GLU A 18 -31.34 -27.35 12.02
CA GLU A 18 -31.20 -27.81 10.63
C GLU A 18 -32.47 -28.57 10.20
N ASP A 19 -32.86 -29.59 10.97
CA ASP A 19 -34.02 -30.45 10.67
C ASP A 19 -35.38 -29.71 10.79
N ASP A 20 -35.60 -28.97 11.89
CA ASP A 20 -36.92 -28.44 12.21
C ASP A 20 -37.17 -27.04 11.61
N THR A 21 -36.12 -26.28 11.30
CA THR A 21 -36.23 -24.87 10.90
C THR A 21 -35.64 -24.58 9.52
N LEU A 22 -34.41 -25.02 9.26
CA LEU A 22 -33.70 -24.68 8.02
C LEU A 22 -34.18 -25.52 6.84
N ASP A 23 -34.18 -26.85 6.95
CA ASP A 23 -34.53 -27.78 5.87
C ASP A 23 -35.94 -27.52 5.31
N PRO A 24 -36.99 -27.28 6.12
CA PRO A 24 -38.29 -26.92 5.59
C PRO A 24 -38.30 -25.63 4.75
N VAL A 25 -37.41 -24.68 5.05
CA VAL A 25 -37.26 -23.43 4.29
C VAL A 25 -36.46 -23.68 3.01
N LEU A 26 -35.40 -24.48 3.07
CA LEU A 26 -34.60 -24.87 1.91
C LEU A 26 -35.45 -25.66 0.90
N ASP A 27 -36.26 -26.62 1.36
CA ASP A 27 -37.17 -27.38 0.51
C ASP A 27 -38.23 -26.49 -0.18
N ALA A 28 -38.67 -25.44 0.49
CA ALA A 28 -39.71 -24.55 0.01
C ALA A 28 -39.19 -23.45 -0.94
N TYR A 29 -38.02 -22.89 -0.66
CA TYR A 29 -37.52 -21.67 -1.30
C TYR A 29 -36.08 -21.78 -1.82
N GLY A 30 -35.31 -22.73 -1.33
CA GLY A 30 -33.87 -22.83 -1.58
C GLY A 30 -33.09 -21.59 -1.11
N GLU A 31 -31.87 -21.46 -1.60
CA GLU A 31 -31.05 -20.27 -1.45
C GLU A 31 -30.81 -19.59 -2.79
N ARG A 32 -30.30 -18.35 -2.75
CA ARG A 32 -30.06 -17.55 -3.96
C ARG A 32 -28.94 -18.11 -4.84
N LYS A 33 -28.03 -18.89 -4.27
CA LYS A 33 -26.91 -19.55 -4.93
C LYS A 33 -26.75 -20.94 -4.30
N GLU A 34 -26.21 -21.88 -5.06
CA GLU A 34 -25.83 -23.20 -4.54
C GLU A 34 -24.55 -23.13 -3.68
N ARG A 35 -23.69 -22.14 -3.98
CA ARG A 35 -22.43 -21.87 -3.29
C ARG A 35 -22.31 -20.38 -2.99
N PHE A 36 -21.91 -20.05 -1.77
CA PHE A 36 -21.58 -18.69 -1.35
C PHE A 36 -20.08 -18.59 -1.11
N ALA A 37 -19.47 -17.54 -1.66
CA ALA A 37 -18.04 -17.32 -1.53
C ALA A 37 -17.75 -15.83 -1.43
N THR A 38 -16.56 -15.51 -0.91
CA THR A 38 -16.00 -14.16 -0.91
C THR A 38 -15.61 -13.72 -2.33
N VAL A 39 -15.16 -12.47 -2.48
CA VAL A 39 -14.67 -11.96 -3.77
C VAL A 39 -13.43 -12.73 -4.24
N SER A 40 -12.60 -13.20 -3.31
CA SER A 40 -11.46 -14.08 -3.61
C SER A 40 -11.83 -15.55 -3.79
N ASN A 41 -13.12 -15.85 -3.95
CA ASN A 41 -13.64 -17.20 -4.19
C ASN A 41 -13.45 -18.20 -3.03
N VAL A 42 -13.25 -17.72 -1.80
CA VAL A 42 -13.21 -18.55 -0.59
C VAL A 42 -14.65 -18.87 -0.17
N GLU A 43 -14.97 -20.14 0.02
CA GLU A 43 -16.33 -20.56 0.38
C GLU A 43 -16.68 -20.14 1.81
N VAL A 44 -17.92 -19.73 2.05
CA VAL A 44 -18.38 -19.29 3.38
C VAL A 44 -19.61 -20.05 3.81
N ASP A 45 -19.63 -20.43 5.09
CA ASP A 45 -20.75 -21.14 5.68
C ASP A 45 -21.95 -20.22 5.92
N ARG A 46 -23.14 -20.84 5.94
CA ARG A 46 -24.40 -20.15 6.25
C ARG A 46 -24.40 -19.55 7.66
N LEU A 47 -23.77 -20.24 8.61
CA LEU A 47 -23.81 -19.91 10.03
C LEU A 47 -22.54 -20.41 10.73
N TYR A 48 -21.90 -19.50 11.47
CA TYR A 48 -20.80 -19.80 12.37
C TYR A 48 -21.28 -19.69 13.82
N THR A 49 -20.73 -20.54 14.68
CA THR A 49 -21.14 -20.83 16.05
C THR A 49 -19.89 -20.93 16.96
N PRO A 50 -20.05 -21.07 18.29
CA PRO A 50 -18.92 -21.35 19.18
C PRO A 50 -18.07 -22.56 18.80
N GLU A 51 -18.62 -23.54 18.07
CA GLU A 51 -17.86 -24.71 17.62
C GLU A 51 -16.74 -24.33 16.64
N ASP A 52 -17.00 -23.38 15.75
CA ASP A 52 -16.08 -22.97 14.69
C ASP A 52 -14.85 -22.20 15.22
N VAL A 53 -14.84 -21.90 16.52
CA VAL A 53 -13.75 -21.23 17.24
C VAL A 53 -13.38 -21.96 18.54
N ALA A 54 -13.79 -23.22 18.68
CA ALA A 54 -13.67 -23.97 19.93
C ALA A 54 -12.22 -24.07 20.44
N ASP A 55 -11.28 -24.29 19.52
CA ASP A 55 -9.86 -24.50 19.79
C ASP A 55 -9.09 -23.23 20.14
N ARG A 56 -9.70 -22.04 20.02
CA ARG A 56 -9.03 -20.77 20.33
C ARG A 56 -8.81 -20.56 21.82
N ASP A 57 -7.64 -20.04 22.15
CA ASP A 57 -7.37 -19.41 23.44
C ASP A 57 -7.60 -17.89 23.34
N TYR A 58 -8.50 -17.37 24.19
CA TYR A 58 -8.83 -15.94 24.15
C TYR A 58 -7.61 -15.06 24.43
N THR A 59 -6.76 -15.47 25.37
CA THR A 59 -5.63 -14.67 25.83
C THR A 59 -4.43 -14.74 24.89
N GLU A 60 -4.20 -15.87 24.23
CA GLU A 60 -3.04 -16.08 23.34
C GLU A 60 -3.35 -15.75 21.87
N ASP A 61 -4.52 -16.13 21.35
CA ASP A 61 -4.83 -15.99 19.91
C ASP A 61 -5.53 -14.68 19.53
N LEU A 62 -6.34 -14.14 20.45
CA LEU A 62 -7.12 -12.92 20.23
C LEU A 62 -6.56 -11.74 21.03
N GLY A 63 -6.42 -11.92 22.35
CA GLY A 63 -5.79 -10.96 23.26
C GLY A 63 -6.51 -9.62 23.39
N PHE A 64 -5.73 -8.61 23.79
CA PHE A 64 -6.18 -7.22 23.95
C PHE A 64 -5.50 -6.31 22.91
N PRO A 65 -6.18 -5.23 22.46
CA PRO A 65 -5.56 -4.28 21.54
C PRO A 65 -4.32 -3.63 22.17
N GLY A 66 -3.28 -3.42 21.37
CA GLY A 66 -1.99 -2.89 21.83
C GLY A 66 -1.08 -3.90 22.52
N GLU A 67 -1.47 -5.17 22.60
CA GLU A 67 -0.67 -6.28 23.12
C GLU A 67 -0.45 -7.34 22.05
N PHE A 68 0.65 -8.09 22.14
CA PHE A 68 0.93 -9.22 21.25
C PHE A 68 -0.24 -10.24 21.28
N PRO A 69 -0.67 -10.81 20.14
CA PRO A 69 -0.12 -10.67 18.79
C PRO A 69 -0.79 -9.56 17.94
N TYR A 70 -1.36 -8.53 18.58
CA TYR A 70 -1.92 -7.33 17.96
C TYR A 70 -3.11 -7.56 17.00
N THR A 71 -3.74 -8.73 17.03
CA THR A 71 -4.90 -9.09 16.20
C THR A 71 -6.00 -8.01 16.26
N ARG A 72 -6.27 -7.49 17.46
CA ARG A 72 -7.29 -6.46 17.72
C ARG A 72 -6.83 -5.01 17.47
N GLY A 73 -5.63 -4.83 16.92
CA GLY A 73 -5.02 -3.54 16.60
C GLY A 73 -3.76 -3.24 17.43
N VAL A 74 -2.86 -2.45 16.85
CA VAL A 74 -1.53 -2.13 17.43
C VAL A 74 -1.57 -1.10 18.56
N TYR A 75 -2.70 -0.40 18.76
CA TYR A 75 -2.85 0.63 19.80
C TYR A 75 -3.99 0.29 20.76
N PRO A 76 -3.79 0.43 22.10
CA PRO A 76 -4.76 -0.01 23.10
C PRO A 76 -6.07 0.79 23.10
N THR A 77 -6.04 2.05 22.66
CA THR A 77 -7.23 2.90 22.56
C THR A 77 -7.91 2.86 21.19
N GLY A 78 -7.27 2.24 20.18
CA GLY A 78 -7.68 2.35 18.77
C GLY A 78 -8.07 3.78 18.40
N TYR A 79 -9.19 3.92 17.68
CA TYR A 79 -9.67 5.22 17.20
C TYR A 79 -10.28 6.13 18.26
N ARG A 80 -10.57 5.61 19.46
CA ARG A 80 -11.03 6.42 20.60
C ARG A 80 -9.95 7.39 21.06
N GLY A 81 -8.68 7.04 20.83
CA GLY A 81 -7.54 7.91 21.13
C GLY A 81 -7.29 8.91 20.01
N ARG A 82 -7.15 8.40 18.77
CA ARG A 82 -6.97 9.19 17.55
C ARG A 82 -7.56 8.43 16.37
N THR A 83 -8.33 9.11 15.53
CA THR A 83 -8.77 8.56 14.26
C THR A 83 -7.59 8.21 13.36
N TRP A 84 -7.82 7.38 12.34
CA TRP A 84 -6.84 7.14 11.28
C TRP A 84 -6.50 8.45 10.56
N THR A 85 -5.31 8.51 9.96
CA THR A 85 -4.94 9.63 9.11
C THR A 85 -5.74 9.58 7.81
N MET A 86 -6.62 10.56 7.61
CA MET A 86 -7.31 10.78 6.34
C MET A 86 -6.30 11.35 5.35
N ARG A 87 -5.85 10.53 4.41
CA ARG A 87 -4.71 10.81 3.53
C ARG A 87 -5.13 10.59 2.08
N GLN A 88 -5.64 11.64 1.42
CA GLN A 88 -5.94 11.58 -0.01
C GLN A 88 -4.67 11.79 -0.82
N PHE A 89 -4.55 11.07 -1.93
CA PHE A 89 -3.49 11.31 -2.91
C PHE A 89 -3.79 12.62 -3.66
N ALA A 90 -2.73 13.37 -3.91
CA ALA A 90 -2.74 14.53 -4.77
C ALA A 90 -1.42 14.58 -5.54
N GLY A 91 -1.54 14.94 -6.81
CA GLY A 91 -0.42 15.01 -7.75
C GLY A 91 -1.01 15.08 -9.15
N PHE A 92 -0.78 16.19 -9.83
CA PHE A 92 -1.06 16.37 -11.26
C PHE A 92 -0.40 17.67 -11.73
N GLY A 93 -0.10 17.74 -13.01
CA GLY A 93 0.43 18.93 -13.64
C GLY A 93 1.78 19.34 -13.05
N THR A 94 1.93 20.64 -12.81
CA THR A 94 3.16 21.19 -12.25
C THR A 94 3.19 21.17 -10.72
N ALA A 95 4.37 21.39 -10.14
CA ALA A 95 4.56 21.51 -8.69
C ALA A 95 3.65 22.59 -8.06
N GLU A 96 3.41 23.71 -8.75
CA GLU A 96 2.49 24.77 -8.30
C GLU A 96 1.05 24.28 -8.19
N GLU A 97 0.54 23.58 -9.21
CA GLU A 97 -0.84 23.07 -9.24
C GLU A 97 -1.06 22.02 -8.16
N THR A 98 -0.06 21.16 -7.93
CA THR A 98 -0.11 20.17 -6.84
C THR A 98 0.00 20.84 -5.47
N ASN A 99 0.83 21.89 -5.31
CA ASN A 99 0.89 22.68 -4.07
C ASN A 99 -0.47 23.33 -3.75
N GLU A 100 -1.12 23.94 -4.74
CA GLU A 100 -2.48 24.49 -4.60
C GLU A 100 -3.47 23.41 -4.13
N ARG A 101 -3.37 22.19 -4.68
CA ARG A 101 -4.18 21.04 -4.24
C ARG A 101 -3.86 20.63 -2.81
N PHE A 102 -2.60 20.65 -2.37
CA PHE A 102 -2.25 20.36 -0.97
C PHE A 102 -2.89 21.35 0.00
N HIS A 103 -2.79 22.66 -0.27
CA HIS A 103 -3.45 23.69 0.55
C HIS A 103 -4.96 23.48 0.60
N TYR A 104 -5.60 23.22 -0.55
CA TYR A 104 -7.04 22.92 -0.60
C TYR A 104 -7.43 21.71 0.28
N LEU A 105 -6.67 20.62 0.23
CA LEU A 105 -6.96 19.42 1.00
C LEU A 105 -6.76 19.65 2.51
N ILE A 106 -5.67 20.34 2.90
CA ILE A 106 -5.42 20.73 4.30
C ILE A 106 -6.58 21.58 4.83
N GLU A 107 -7.00 22.60 4.07
CA GLU A 107 -8.14 23.46 4.44
C GLU A 107 -9.47 22.69 4.58
N ASN A 108 -9.61 21.55 3.89
CA ASN A 108 -10.80 20.69 3.94
C ASN A 108 -10.74 19.57 4.99
N GLY A 109 -9.69 19.52 5.81
CA GLY A 109 -9.56 18.60 6.93
C GLY A 109 -8.74 17.35 6.66
N GLN A 110 -7.94 17.32 5.58
CA GLN A 110 -6.89 16.31 5.40
C GLN A 110 -5.86 16.41 6.53
N THR A 111 -5.39 15.26 7.04
CA THR A 111 -4.51 15.21 8.21
C THR A 111 -3.10 14.69 7.90
N GLY A 112 -2.82 14.37 6.64
CA GLY A 112 -1.49 14.04 6.12
C GLY A 112 -1.46 14.17 4.61
N LEU A 113 -0.33 14.59 4.03
CA LEU A 113 -0.16 14.76 2.59
C LEU A 113 0.20 13.44 1.92
N SER A 114 -0.18 13.23 0.67
CA SER A 114 0.27 12.09 -0.11
C SER A 114 0.48 12.51 -1.56
N THR A 115 1.71 12.37 -2.02
CA THR A 115 2.15 12.86 -3.32
C THR A 115 2.17 11.71 -4.32
N ALA A 116 1.44 11.87 -5.43
CA ALA A 116 1.55 11.02 -6.61
C ALA A 116 2.43 11.70 -7.65
N PHE A 117 3.35 10.96 -8.26
CA PHE A 117 4.32 11.46 -9.24
C PHE A 117 3.95 11.00 -10.65
N ASP A 118 4.41 11.73 -11.66
CA ASP A 118 4.22 11.34 -13.04
C ASP A 118 5.12 10.16 -13.44
N MET A 119 4.81 9.51 -14.58
CA MET A 119 5.58 8.37 -15.06
C MET A 119 7.08 8.66 -15.26
N PRO A 120 7.51 9.82 -15.82
CA PRO A 120 8.92 10.18 -15.86
C PRO A 120 9.59 10.11 -14.48
N SER A 121 9.02 10.77 -13.48
CA SER A 121 9.57 10.78 -12.13
C SER A 121 9.59 9.37 -11.50
N LEU A 122 8.52 8.60 -11.70
CA LEU A 122 8.42 7.20 -11.23
C LEU A 122 9.50 6.32 -11.87
N MET A 123 9.79 6.53 -13.15
CA MET A 123 10.81 5.79 -13.91
C MET A 123 12.22 6.39 -13.77
N GLY A 124 12.41 7.42 -12.94
CA GLY A 124 13.72 8.03 -12.71
C GLY A 124 14.26 8.82 -13.89
N LEU A 125 13.37 9.40 -14.71
CA LEU A 125 13.72 10.17 -15.91
C LEU A 125 13.40 11.65 -15.72
N ASP A 126 14.22 12.52 -16.33
CA ASP A 126 13.90 13.93 -16.46
C ASP A 126 12.78 14.15 -17.49
N SER A 127 12.05 15.25 -17.35
CA SER A 127 10.98 15.67 -18.27
C SER A 127 11.44 15.98 -19.70
N ASP A 128 12.74 16.22 -19.91
CA ASP A 128 13.36 16.41 -21.23
C ASP A 128 13.82 15.10 -21.90
N ASP A 129 13.74 13.97 -21.21
CA ASP A 129 14.05 12.66 -21.78
C ASP A 129 13.07 12.31 -22.93
N PRO A 130 13.54 11.70 -24.04
CA PRO A 130 12.67 11.27 -25.12
C PRO A 130 11.51 10.34 -24.71
N MET A 131 11.69 9.50 -23.69
CA MET A 131 10.67 8.60 -23.16
C MET A 131 9.60 9.32 -22.34
N SER A 132 9.89 10.53 -21.85
CA SER A 132 8.95 11.36 -21.07
C SER A 132 7.89 12.05 -21.93
N LEU A 133 8.03 12.03 -23.26
CA LEU A 133 7.12 12.72 -24.18
C LEU A 133 5.68 12.19 -24.06
N GLY A 134 4.78 13.06 -23.59
CA GLY A 134 3.35 12.76 -23.46
C GLY A 134 2.93 12.27 -22.07
N GLU A 135 3.87 12.16 -21.13
CA GLU A 135 3.60 11.69 -19.76
C GLU A 135 3.95 12.72 -18.67
N VAL A 136 4.65 13.81 -19.02
CA VAL A 136 5.04 14.88 -18.08
C VAL A 136 3.81 15.50 -17.40
N GLY A 137 3.73 15.33 -16.08
CA GLY A 137 2.68 15.87 -15.21
C GLY A 137 1.28 15.28 -15.42
N LYS A 138 1.15 14.18 -16.16
CA LYS A 138 -0.16 13.66 -16.57
C LYS A 138 -0.84 12.80 -15.52
N GLU A 139 -0.09 11.84 -14.97
CA GLU A 139 -0.58 10.89 -13.96
C GLU A 139 -0.26 11.32 -12.52
N GLY A 140 0.62 12.31 -12.37
CA GLY A 140 1.04 12.86 -11.09
C GLY A 140 1.80 14.17 -11.29
N VAL A 141 2.47 14.66 -10.25
CA VAL A 141 3.32 15.85 -10.35
C VAL A 141 4.66 15.51 -11.01
N ALA A 142 5.14 16.38 -11.90
CA ALA A 142 6.47 16.28 -12.48
C ALA A 142 7.54 16.82 -11.52
N VAL A 143 8.59 16.02 -11.23
CA VAL A 143 9.71 16.40 -10.36
C VAL A 143 11.02 15.94 -10.99
N ASP A 144 11.79 16.89 -11.53
CA ASP A 144 13.11 16.62 -12.11
C ASP A 144 14.24 17.00 -11.14
N THR A 145 14.02 18.01 -10.28
CA THR A 145 15.08 18.66 -9.50
C THR A 145 14.59 19.07 -8.11
N LEU A 146 15.54 19.43 -7.23
CA LEU A 146 15.23 20.02 -5.92
C LEU A 146 14.33 21.26 -6.03
N ARG A 147 14.44 22.04 -7.13
CA ARG A 147 13.60 23.23 -7.34
C ARG A 147 12.12 22.89 -7.42
N ASP A 148 11.75 21.74 -7.99
CA ASP A 148 10.36 21.29 -8.07
C ASP A 148 9.81 20.98 -6.68
N MET A 149 10.61 20.33 -5.84
CA MET A 149 10.26 20.01 -4.45
C MET A 149 10.17 21.25 -3.57
N GLU A 150 11.03 22.26 -3.78
CA GLU A 150 10.93 23.58 -3.13
C GLU A 150 9.57 24.25 -3.42
N ILE A 151 9.12 24.21 -4.68
CA ILE A 151 7.83 24.77 -5.10
C ILE A 151 6.68 23.94 -4.54
N LEU A 152 6.78 22.61 -4.61
CA LEU A 152 5.75 21.67 -4.16
C LEU A 152 5.41 21.86 -2.68
N PHE A 153 6.40 22.22 -1.85
CA PHE A 153 6.23 22.48 -0.41
C PHE A 153 6.26 23.96 -0.03
N ASP A 154 6.16 24.89 -0.99
CA ASP A 154 6.10 26.32 -0.67
C ASP A 154 4.89 26.63 0.22
N GLY A 155 5.16 27.38 1.29
CA GLY A 155 4.16 27.70 2.32
C GLY A 155 3.68 26.53 3.18
N ILE A 156 4.29 25.35 3.11
CA ILE A 156 3.94 24.17 3.93
C ILE A 156 5.04 23.94 4.98
N ASP A 157 4.66 23.99 6.27
CA ASP A 157 5.56 23.70 7.39
C ASP A 157 5.73 22.19 7.59
N LEU A 158 6.90 21.67 7.24
CA LEU A 158 7.20 20.23 7.35
C LEU A 158 7.26 19.71 8.79
N SER A 159 7.31 20.58 9.81
CA SER A 159 7.25 20.18 11.21
C SER A 159 5.82 19.84 11.67
N GLU A 160 4.81 20.35 10.97
CA GLU A 160 3.40 20.21 11.32
C GLU A 160 2.67 19.13 10.49
N VAL A 161 3.18 18.80 9.30
CA VAL A 161 2.58 17.81 8.40
C VAL A 161 3.40 16.53 8.31
N SER A 162 2.74 15.42 7.99
CA SER A 162 3.40 14.17 7.58
C SER A 162 3.09 13.93 6.12
N THR A 163 4.12 13.76 5.29
CA THR A 163 3.98 13.56 3.85
C THR A 163 4.34 12.15 3.44
N SER A 164 3.45 11.51 2.67
CA SER A 164 3.70 10.22 2.01
C SER A 164 4.07 10.45 0.56
N PHE A 165 4.98 9.64 0.03
CA PHE A 165 5.46 9.71 -1.34
C PHE A 165 5.26 8.35 -2.01
N THR A 166 4.37 8.29 -3.01
CA THR A 166 4.14 7.09 -3.83
C THR A 166 5.20 7.06 -4.92
N ILE A 167 6.41 6.62 -4.57
CA ILE A 167 7.59 6.59 -5.44
C ILE A 167 8.43 5.36 -5.07
N ASN A 168 9.02 4.66 -6.05
CA ASN A 168 9.76 3.42 -5.83
C ASN A 168 11.19 3.43 -6.38
N PRO A 169 11.47 3.34 -7.70
CA PRO A 169 12.85 3.23 -8.18
C PRO A 169 13.69 4.47 -7.84
N SER A 170 13.09 5.65 -7.99
CA SER A 170 13.69 6.95 -7.67
C SER A 170 13.38 7.43 -6.25
N ALA A 171 12.87 6.56 -5.37
CA ALA A 171 12.56 6.90 -3.98
C ALA A 171 13.76 7.47 -3.20
N PRO A 172 15.01 6.96 -3.35
CA PRO A 172 16.18 7.57 -2.71
C PRO A 172 16.39 9.03 -3.11
N VAL A 173 16.10 9.38 -4.36
CA VAL A 173 16.24 10.75 -4.89
C VAL A 173 15.18 11.68 -4.33
N ILE A 174 13.91 11.27 -4.35
CA ILE A 174 12.81 12.05 -3.76
C ILE A 174 13.01 12.24 -2.26
N TYR A 175 13.48 11.21 -1.56
CA TYR A 175 13.82 11.30 -0.14
C TYR A 175 14.93 12.32 0.10
N ALA A 176 16.01 12.26 -0.67
CA ALA A 176 17.11 13.22 -0.58
C ALA A 176 16.65 14.66 -0.85
N MET A 177 15.79 14.88 -1.85
CA MET A 177 15.20 16.20 -2.11
C MET A 177 14.33 16.67 -0.93
N TYR A 178 13.54 15.79 -0.34
CA TYR A 178 12.72 16.11 0.83
C TYR A 178 13.57 16.47 2.07
N LEU A 179 14.67 15.75 2.30
CA LEU A 179 15.66 16.11 3.32
C LEU A 179 16.28 17.48 3.06
N ALA A 180 16.61 17.79 1.80
CA ALA A 180 17.17 19.09 1.44
C ALA A 180 16.16 20.24 1.68
N VAL A 181 14.88 20.05 1.36
CA VAL A 181 13.83 21.03 1.69
C VAL A 181 13.69 21.19 3.22
N ALA A 182 13.71 20.10 3.99
CA ALA A 182 13.67 20.16 5.45
C ALA A 182 14.89 20.91 6.03
N ASP A 183 16.10 20.63 5.52
CA ASP A 183 17.34 21.32 5.88
C ASP A 183 17.23 22.84 5.57
N GLN A 184 16.63 23.23 4.43
CA GLN A 184 16.39 24.64 4.06
C GLN A 184 15.38 25.34 4.99
N GLN A 185 14.36 24.61 5.48
CA GLN A 185 13.42 25.10 6.49
C GLN A 185 14.04 25.15 7.89
N GLY A 186 15.21 24.54 8.09
CA GLY A 186 15.90 24.46 9.38
C GLY A 186 15.28 23.45 10.34
N LEU A 187 14.60 22.42 9.81
CA LEU A 187 14.01 21.33 10.59
C LEU A 187 15.08 20.30 10.96
N ASP A 188 15.13 19.91 12.22
CA ASP A 188 16.03 18.83 12.66
C ASP A 188 15.59 17.50 12.02
N ARG A 189 16.54 16.72 11.50
CA ARG A 189 16.26 15.47 10.78
C ARG A 189 15.46 14.44 11.59
N GLU A 190 15.70 14.40 12.90
CA GLU A 190 14.95 13.57 13.85
C GLU A 190 13.46 13.95 13.98
N GLU A 191 13.05 15.13 13.48
CA GLU A 191 11.67 15.60 13.51
C GLU A 191 10.91 15.36 12.21
N ILE A 192 11.62 15.03 11.12
CA ILE A 192 11.02 14.78 9.81
C ILE A 192 10.07 13.59 9.89
N ARG A 193 8.83 13.78 9.42
CA ARG A 193 7.78 12.76 9.39
C ARG A 193 7.32 12.54 7.97
N GLY A 194 7.23 11.28 7.59
CA GLY A 194 6.73 10.91 6.29
C GLY A 194 6.86 9.44 6.03
N THR A 195 6.55 9.06 4.80
CA THR A 195 6.60 7.69 4.32
C THR A 195 7.03 7.69 2.87
N LEU A 196 7.99 6.85 2.50
CA LEU A 196 8.19 6.48 1.11
C LEU A 196 7.47 5.16 0.85
N GLN A 197 7.00 4.96 -0.38
CA GLN A 197 6.60 3.63 -0.79
C GLN A 197 7.82 2.71 -0.85
N ASN A 198 8.82 3.03 -1.68
CA ASN A 198 10.16 2.41 -1.70
C ASN A 198 10.14 0.88 -1.65
N ASP A 199 9.09 0.26 -2.20
CA ASP A 199 8.94 -1.18 -2.25
C ASP A 199 9.18 -1.61 -3.71
N MET A 200 10.40 -2.05 -3.97
CA MET A 200 10.83 -2.51 -5.29
C MET A 200 10.41 -3.95 -5.60
N LEU A 201 10.18 -4.80 -4.60
CA LEU A 201 9.79 -6.20 -4.85
C LEU A 201 8.41 -6.25 -5.51
N LYS A 202 7.45 -5.47 -4.99
CA LYS A 202 6.12 -5.34 -5.59
C LYS A 202 6.11 -4.64 -6.95
N GLU A 203 7.15 -3.88 -7.31
CA GLU A 203 7.29 -3.34 -8.67
C GLU A 203 7.49 -4.44 -9.69
N PHE A 204 8.41 -5.36 -9.38
CA PHE A 204 8.64 -6.51 -10.24
C PHE A 204 7.42 -7.41 -10.30
N ILE A 205 6.70 -7.58 -9.18
CA ILE A 205 5.52 -8.47 -9.07
C ILE A 205 4.26 -7.89 -9.74
N ALA A 206 3.98 -6.59 -9.60
CA ALA A 206 2.67 -6.04 -9.92
C ALA A 206 2.67 -4.65 -10.59
N GLN A 207 3.33 -3.64 -10.00
CA GLN A 207 3.12 -2.24 -10.38
C GLN A 207 3.91 -1.77 -11.62
N LYS A 208 5.06 -2.39 -11.90
CA LYS A 208 5.83 -2.26 -13.15
C LYS A 208 6.61 -0.96 -13.36
N GLU A 209 6.96 -0.26 -12.29
CA GLU A 209 7.89 0.86 -12.30
C GLU A 209 9.28 0.37 -11.88
N TRP A 210 10.23 0.28 -12.81
CA TRP A 210 11.58 -0.20 -12.49
C TRP A 210 12.65 0.43 -13.37
N VAL A 211 13.87 0.46 -12.85
CA VAL A 211 15.05 0.98 -13.56
C VAL A 211 16.15 -0.08 -13.54
N VAL A 212 16.63 -0.46 -12.34
CA VAL A 212 17.71 -1.44 -12.17
C VAL A 212 17.19 -2.83 -11.76
N PRO A 213 17.98 -3.91 -11.86
CA PRO A 213 17.53 -5.27 -11.54
C PRO A 213 17.12 -5.47 -10.07
N PRO A 214 16.44 -6.59 -9.74
CA PRO A 214 15.90 -6.83 -8.40
C PRO A 214 16.93 -6.79 -7.25
N GLY A 215 18.11 -7.39 -7.43
CA GLY A 215 19.16 -7.38 -6.40
C GLY A 215 19.63 -5.96 -6.06
N PRO A 216 20.17 -5.19 -7.03
CA PRO A 216 20.55 -3.81 -6.80
C PRO A 216 19.40 -2.90 -6.33
N SER A 217 18.17 -3.17 -6.76
CA SER A 217 17.00 -2.43 -6.27
C SER A 217 16.76 -2.67 -4.78
N LEU A 218 16.88 -3.93 -4.33
CA LEU A 218 16.81 -4.27 -2.91
C LEU A 218 17.92 -3.56 -2.13
N ASP A 219 19.13 -3.51 -2.70
CA ASP A 219 20.26 -2.84 -2.06
C ASP A 219 19.99 -1.34 -1.80
N LEU A 220 19.42 -0.64 -2.79
CA LEU A 220 19.08 0.78 -2.67
C LEU A 220 17.92 1.02 -1.68
N VAL A 221 16.97 0.10 -1.59
CA VAL A 221 15.91 0.16 -0.58
C VAL A 221 16.52 0.04 0.83
N THR A 222 17.43 -0.91 1.03
CA THR A 222 18.07 -1.14 2.32
C THR A 222 18.98 0.04 2.73
N ASP A 223 19.62 0.73 1.78
CA ASP A 223 20.35 1.98 2.05
C ASP A 223 19.44 3.05 2.68
N VAL A 224 18.22 3.21 2.14
CA VAL A 224 17.23 4.15 2.67
C VAL A 224 16.76 3.73 4.07
N VAL A 225 16.57 2.43 4.30
CA VAL A 225 16.20 1.88 5.61
C VAL A 225 17.29 2.17 6.65
N GLU A 226 18.54 1.84 6.34
CA GLU A 226 19.69 2.09 7.22
C GLU A 226 19.83 3.58 7.56
N TYR A 227 19.76 4.44 6.54
CA TYR A 227 19.87 5.88 6.73
C TYR A 227 18.72 6.43 7.58
N CYS A 228 17.48 5.98 7.35
CA CYS A 228 16.34 6.41 8.13
C CYS A 228 16.42 5.99 9.61
N ALA A 229 16.95 4.80 9.89
CA ALA A 229 17.17 4.32 11.25
C ALA A 229 18.19 5.19 12.00
N ALA A 230 19.24 5.64 11.31
CA ALA A 230 20.28 6.48 11.88
C ALA A 230 19.88 7.96 12.03
N GLU A 231 19.29 8.56 10.98
CA GLU A 231 19.20 10.02 10.85
C GLU A 231 17.77 10.57 10.92
N THR A 232 16.74 9.78 10.55
CA THR A 232 15.33 10.22 10.55
C THR A 232 14.39 9.21 11.22
N PRO A 233 14.52 8.97 12.55
CA PRO A 233 13.78 7.92 13.28
C PRO A 233 12.24 8.05 13.29
N LYS A 234 11.68 9.18 12.82
CA LYS A 234 10.23 9.42 12.70
C LYS A 234 9.71 9.28 11.27
N PHE A 235 10.59 8.98 10.31
CA PHE A 235 10.25 8.73 8.93
C PHE A 235 10.10 7.21 8.70
N HIS A 236 9.15 6.83 7.85
CA HIS A 236 8.94 5.45 7.42
C HIS A 236 9.68 5.22 6.09
N PRO A 237 10.82 4.51 6.07
CA PRO A 237 11.65 4.35 4.87
C PRO A 237 10.99 3.53 3.76
N ILE A 238 9.99 2.73 4.13
CA ILE A 238 9.28 1.82 3.23
C ILE A 238 7.84 1.62 3.69
N SER A 239 6.97 1.45 2.70
CA SER A 239 5.59 1.01 2.85
C SER A 239 5.38 -0.25 2.00
N VAL A 240 5.59 -1.42 2.60
CA VAL A 240 5.52 -2.71 1.92
C VAL A 240 4.09 -2.97 1.43
N SER A 241 3.90 -3.14 0.13
CA SER A 241 2.63 -2.82 -0.53
C SER A 241 1.96 -4.01 -1.20
N GLY A 242 0.82 -4.42 -0.64
CA GLY A 242 -0.13 -5.36 -1.25
C GLY A 242 -1.18 -4.71 -2.14
N TYR A 243 -1.39 -3.39 -2.03
CA TYR A 243 -2.41 -2.68 -2.82
C TYR A 243 -2.31 -3.02 -4.32
N HIS A 244 -1.13 -2.85 -4.91
CA HIS A 244 -0.89 -3.08 -6.33
C HIS A 244 -1.00 -4.56 -6.71
N ILE A 245 -0.58 -5.47 -5.81
CA ILE A 245 -0.74 -6.92 -5.98
C ILE A 245 -2.22 -7.29 -6.07
N ARG A 246 -3.07 -6.67 -5.25
CA ARG A 246 -4.53 -6.85 -5.28
C ARG A 246 -5.17 -6.21 -6.52
N GLU A 247 -4.77 -5.00 -6.88
CA GLU A 247 -5.27 -4.30 -8.07
C GLU A 247 -4.88 -5.02 -9.38
N ALA A 248 -3.74 -5.71 -9.41
CA ALA A 248 -3.32 -6.56 -10.52
C ALA A 248 -4.16 -7.85 -10.65
N GLY A 249 -4.97 -8.19 -9.63
CA GLY A 249 -5.98 -9.24 -9.69
C GLY A 249 -5.77 -10.42 -8.73
N SER A 250 -4.88 -10.29 -7.74
CA SER A 250 -4.69 -11.34 -6.72
C SER A 250 -5.89 -11.51 -5.79
N THR A 251 -5.95 -12.66 -5.12
CA THR A 251 -6.84 -12.91 -3.97
C THR A 251 -6.41 -12.13 -2.72
N ALA A 252 -7.30 -12.00 -1.72
CA ALA A 252 -6.96 -11.36 -0.44
C ALA A 252 -5.84 -12.10 0.30
N VAL A 253 -5.79 -13.42 0.14
CA VAL A 253 -4.75 -14.29 0.70
C VAL A 253 -3.42 -14.12 -0.02
N GLN A 254 -3.42 -14.10 -1.37
CA GLN A 254 -2.20 -13.84 -2.15
C GLN A 254 -1.65 -12.43 -1.89
N GLU A 255 -2.51 -11.40 -1.85
CA GLU A 255 -2.12 -10.06 -1.41
C GLU A 255 -1.41 -10.12 -0.06
N LEU A 256 -2.03 -10.76 0.94
CA LEU A 256 -1.47 -10.85 2.27
C LEU A 256 -0.11 -11.57 2.29
N ALA A 257 -0.05 -12.75 1.69
CA ALA A 257 1.12 -13.60 1.72
C ALA A 257 2.31 -12.96 1.00
N PHE A 258 2.09 -12.43 -0.20
CA PHE A 258 3.17 -11.86 -1.02
C PHE A 258 3.70 -10.57 -0.38
N THR A 259 2.83 -9.72 0.15
CA THR A 259 3.27 -8.52 0.88
C THR A 259 4.03 -8.83 2.16
N LEU A 260 3.61 -9.83 2.94
CA LEU A 260 4.36 -10.22 4.13
C LEU A 260 5.71 -10.85 3.75
N ALA A 261 5.75 -11.68 2.71
CA ALA A 261 6.99 -12.23 2.19
C ALA A 261 7.97 -11.14 1.74
N ASP A 262 7.50 -10.13 1.00
CA ASP A 262 8.31 -8.96 0.64
C ASP A 262 8.82 -8.22 1.89
N GLY A 263 7.96 -8.01 2.89
CA GLY A 263 8.34 -7.37 4.15
C GLY A 263 9.42 -8.15 4.90
N PHE A 264 9.31 -9.47 4.94
CA PHE A 264 10.31 -10.34 5.55
C PHE A 264 11.60 -10.42 4.72
N ALA A 265 11.52 -10.31 3.40
CA ALA A 265 12.68 -10.19 2.52
C ALA A 265 13.49 -8.93 2.83
N TYR A 266 12.82 -7.79 3.05
CA TYR A 266 13.49 -6.55 3.48
C TYR A 266 14.09 -6.66 4.89
N VAL A 267 13.43 -7.36 5.81
CA VAL A 267 13.99 -7.64 7.14
C VAL A 267 15.25 -8.51 7.03
N GLU A 268 15.22 -9.60 6.27
CA GLU A 268 16.37 -10.47 6.06
C GLU A 268 17.54 -9.73 5.38
N ASP A 269 17.25 -8.84 4.42
CA ASP A 269 18.29 -8.07 3.76
C ASP A 269 19.00 -7.08 4.71
N ALA A 270 18.23 -6.34 5.52
CA ALA A 270 18.79 -5.46 6.54
C ALA A 270 19.60 -6.24 7.61
N LEU A 271 19.13 -7.42 8.01
CA LEU A 271 19.86 -8.30 8.94
C LEU A 271 21.18 -8.81 8.34
N ASP A 272 21.20 -9.15 7.06
CA ASP A 272 22.42 -9.60 6.37
C ASP A 272 23.48 -8.49 6.26
N ARG A 273 23.04 -7.22 6.20
CA ARG A 273 23.91 -6.05 6.33
C ARG A 273 24.35 -5.74 7.77
N GLY A 274 23.83 -6.50 8.73
CA GLY A 274 24.23 -6.42 10.14
C GLY A 274 23.47 -5.39 10.96
N LEU A 275 22.32 -4.88 10.48
CA LEU A 275 21.43 -4.04 11.27
C LEU A 275 20.75 -4.89 12.36
N ASP A 276 20.51 -4.30 13.52
CA ASP A 276 19.66 -4.90 14.55
C ASP A 276 18.18 -4.72 14.16
N VAL A 277 17.39 -5.80 14.17
CA VAL A 277 15.96 -5.77 13.83
C VAL A 277 15.20 -4.69 14.61
N ASP A 278 15.57 -4.47 15.87
CA ASP A 278 14.91 -3.51 16.74
C ASP A 278 15.32 -2.05 16.49
N GLU A 279 16.31 -1.80 15.62
CA GLU A 279 16.70 -0.46 15.20
C GLU A 279 15.84 0.05 14.05
N PHE A 280 15.49 -0.81 13.08
CA PHE A 280 14.75 -0.39 11.87
C PHE A 280 13.30 -0.88 11.81
N ALA A 281 12.97 -2.08 12.33
CA ALA A 281 11.62 -2.65 12.22
C ALA A 281 10.50 -1.74 12.78
N PRO A 282 10.71 -0.95 13.86
CA PRO A 282 9.72 0.02 14.31
C PRO A 282 9.32 1.08 13.27
N GLN A 283 10.13 1.32 12.24
CA GLN A 283 9.83 2.26 11.16
C GLN A 283 9.18 1.60 9.94
N LEU A 284 9.17 0.27 9.84
CA LEU A 284 8.48 -0.41 8.75
C LEU A 284 6.98 -0.10 8.79
N SER A 285 6.42 0.08 7.60
CA SER A 285 4.99 0.27 7.40
C SER A 285 4.53 -0.56 6.22
N PHE A 286 3.22 -0.79 6.12
CA PHE A 286 2.60 -1.63 5.11
C PHE A 286 1.49 -0.87 4.40
N PHE A 287 1.08 -1.36 3.23
CA PHE A 287 0.01 -0.75 2.46
C PHE A 287 -0.85 -1.82 1.79
N PHE A 288 -2.12 -1.89 2.20
CA PHE A 288 -3.06 -2.88 1.69
C PHE A 288 -4.23 -2.25 0.93
N ASN A 289 -4.84 -3.08 0.09
CA ASN A 289 -6.13 -2.80 -0.53
C ASN A 289 -7.27 -3.04 0.46
N SER A 290 -8.40 -2.35 0.26
CA SER A 290 -9.68 -2.74 0.84
C SER A 290 -10.70 -2.90 -0.26
N HIS A 291 -11.03 -4.16 -0.57
CA HIS A 291 -11.99 -4.54 -1.60
C HIS A 291 -13.44 -4.59 -1.09
N ASN A 292 -14.38 -4.98 -1.96
CA ASN A 292 -15.83 -4.96 -1.70
C ASN A 292 -16.29 -5.90 -0.58
N SER A 293 -15.51 -6.94 -0.28
CA SER A 293 -15.88 -7.99 0.69
C SER A 293 -15.49 -7.61 2.11
N ILE A 294 -16.35 -6.86 2.80
CA ILE A 294 -16.04 -6.27 4.13
C ILE A 294 -15.42 -7.27 5.11
N PHE A 295 -16.02 -8.45 5.25
CA PHE A 295 -15.60 -9.42 6.27
C PHE A 295 -14.27 -10.11 5.91
N GLU A 296 -14.04 -10.38 4.63
CA GLU A 296 -12.78 -10.91 4.12
C GLU A 296 -11.64 -9.91 4.34
N GLU A 297 -11.85 -8.64 4.00
CA GLU A 297 -10.84 -7.60 4.17
C GLU A 297 -10.53 -7.38 5.66
N VAL A 298 -11.55 -7.37 6.54
CA VAL A 298 -11.34 -7.31 7.99
C VAL A 298 -10.52 -8.51 8.48
N ALA A 299 -10.85 -9.73 8.06
CA ALA A 299 -10.10 -10.93 8.43
C ALA A 299 -8.64 -10.86 7.97
N LYS A 300 -8.40 -10.42 6.72
CA LYS A 300 -7.06 -10.17 6.16
C LYS A 300 -6.24 -9.24 7.03
N PHE A 301 -6.77 -8.07 7.41
CA PHE A 301 -6.02 -7.10 8.22
C PHE A 301 -5.69 -7.62 9.62
N ARG A 302 -6.59 -8.43 10.22
CA ARG A 302 -6.37 -9.05 11.53
C ARG A 302 -5.31 -10.15 11.45
N ALA A 303 -5.39 -11.00 10.43
CA ALA A 303 -4.41 -12.05 10.14
C ALA A 303 -3.03 -11.45 9.88
N ALA A 304 -2.94 -10.37 9.09
CA ALA A 304 -1.68 -9.68 8.79
C ALA A 304 -0.90 -9.30 10.04
N ARG A 305 -1.58 -8.69 11.02
CA ARG A 305 -0.93 -8.30 12.29
C ARG A 305 -0.46 -9.51 13.08
N ARG A 306 -1.27 -10.57 13.14
CA ARG A 306 -0.96 -11.78 13.91
C ARG A 306 0.22 -12.54 13.31
N ILE A 307 0.24 -12.74 11.98
CA ILE A 307 1.36 -13.35 11.27
C ILE A 307 2.63 -12.53 11.47
N TYR A 308 2.59 -11.24 11.16
CA TYR A 308 3.76 -10.38 11.27
C TYR A 308 4.33 -10.38 12.69
N ALA A 309 3.49 -10.22 13.72
CA ALA A 309 3.93 -10.21 15.10
C ALA A 309 4.63 -11.53 15.50
N ARG A 310 4.04 -12.68 15.13
CA ARG A 310 4.59 -14.01 15.42
C ARG A 310 5.91 -14.25 14.69
N VAL A 311 5.99 -13.95 13.38
CA VAL A 311 7.22 -14.14 12.61
C VAL A 311 8.34 -13.23 13.12
N MET A 312 8.06 -11.95 13.39
CA MET A 312 9.06 -11.03 13.95
C MET A 312 9.57 -11.48 15.33
N ASP A 313 8.72 -12.10 16.16
CA ASP A 313 9.10 -12.65 17.47
C ASP A 313 9.89 -13.95 17.35
N GLU A 314 9.39 -14.92 16.59
CA GLU A 314 9.88 -16.31 16.60
C GLU A 314 11.04 -16.54 15.63
N ARG A 315 11.04 -15.86 14.47
CA ARG A 315 12.04 -16.05 13.41
C ARG A 315 13.17 -15.04 13.50
N TYR A 316 12.83 -13.78 13.77
CA TYR A 316 13.79 -12.67 13.77
C TYR A 316 14.18 -12.20 15.18
N ASP A 317 13.71 -12.89 16.23
CA ASP A 317 14.06 -12.65 17.63
C ASP A 317 13.89 -11.18 18.07
N ALA A 318 12.91 -10.44 17.49
CA ALA A 318 12.70 -9.04 17.84
C ALA A 318 12.34 -8.91 19.33
N GLU A 319 12.98 -8.02 20.09
CA GLU A 319 12.69 -7.87 21.52
C GLU A 319 11.66 -6.76 21.76
N LYS A 320 11.72 -5.66 21.00
CA LYS A 320 10.81 -4.51 21.17
C LYS A 320 9.43 -4.83 20.62
N GLY A 321 8.39 -4.54 21.41
CA GLY A 321 7.01 -4.63 20.95
C GLY A 321 6.72 -3.76 19.71
N ALA A 322 7.38 -2.61 19.58
CA ALA A 322 7.23 -1.73 18.41
C ALA A 322 7.69 -2.39 17.09
N SER A 323 8.66 -3.30 17.14
CA SER A 323 9.17 -4.05 15.98
C SER A 323 8.18 -5.12 15.50
N LYS A 324 7.28 -5.55 16.39
CA LYS A 324 6.24 -6.57 16.15
C LYS A 324 4.89 -5.96 15.73
N GLN A 325 4.80 -4.63 15.66
CA GLN A 325 3.58 -3.92 15.31
C GLN A 325 3.50 -3.66 13.81
N LEU A 326 2.64 -4.42 13.12
CA LEU A 326 2.30 -4.13 11.73
C LEU A 326 1.38 -2.90 11.67
N LYS A 327 1.93 -1.77 11.22
CA LYS A 327 1.20 -0.53 10.95
C LYS A 327 0.98 -0.42 9.44
N PHE A 328 -0.24 -0.10 9.02
CA PHE A 328 -0.56 -0.06 7.60
C PHE A 328 -1.44 1.10 7.17
N HIS A 329 -1.18 1.57 5.96
CA HIS A 329 -2.08 2.37 5.15
C HIS A 329 -3.07 1.45 4.42
N THR A 330 -4.24 1.98 4.09
CA THR A 330 -5.24 1.28 3.29
C THR A 330 -5.80 2.19 2.22
N GLN A 331 -5.91 1.69 1.00
CA GLN A 331 -6.60 2.36 -0.09
C GLN A 331 -7.77 1.48 -0.54
N THR A 332 -8.91 2.10 -0.75
CA THR A 332 -10.09 1.44 -1.32
C THR A 332 -9.81 0.96 -2.75
N ALA A 333 -10.35 -0.18 -3.16
CA ALA A 333 -10.00 -0.82 -4.43
C ALA A 333 -10.40 -0.01 -5.68
N GLY A 334 -9.43 0.46 -6.47
CA GLY A 334 -9.66 1.18 -7.73
C GLY A 334 -10.27 0.29 -8.81
N GLN A 335 -9.74 -0.92 -8.96
CA GLN A 335 -10.19 -1.97 -9.88
C GLN A 335 -11.67 -2.29 -9.75
N SER A 336 -12.23 -2.11 -8.54
CA SER A 336 -13.64 -2.40 -8.25
C SER A 336 -14.61 -1.29 -8.71
N LEU A 337 -14.10 -0.11 -9.04
CA LEU A 337 -14.88 1.07 -9.40
C LEU A 337 -15.19 1.10 -10.89
N THR A 338 -16.39 1.55 -11.23
CA THR A 338 -16.91 1.42 -12.60
C THR A 338 -16.98 2.76 -13.31
N ALA A 339 -16.62 2.77 -14.59
CA ALA A 339 -16.83 3.92 -15.47
C ALA A 339 -18.32 4.17 -15.74
N GLN A 340 -19.12 3.11 -15.76
CA GLN A 340 -20.58 3.17 -15.89
C GLN A 340 -21.21 3.49 -14.54
N GLN A 341 -22.17 4.43 -14.53
CA GLN A 341 -22.87 4.87 -13.32
C GLN A 341 -21.91 5.19 -12.15
N PRO A 342 -20.94 6.11 -12.34
CA PRO A 342 -19.84 6.34 -11.41
C PRO A 342 -20.30 6.76 -10.00
N LEU A 343 -21.49 7.34 -9.84
CA LEU A 343 -22.02 7.64 -8.50
C LEU A 343 -22.24 6.39 -7.62
N ASN A 344 -22.38 5.20 -8.21
CA ASN A 344 -22.39 3.94 -7.46
C ASN A 344 -21.04 3.69 -6.74
N ASN A 345 -19.95 4.26 -7.24
CA ASN A 345 -18.63 4.17 -6.63
C ASN A 345 -18.60 4.82 -5.24
N VAL A 346 -19.44 5.85 -4.98
CA VAL A 346 -19.56 6.43 -3.63
C VAL A 346 -20.01 5.37 -2.62
N ALA A 347 -20.98 4.53 -3.00
CA ALA A 347 -21.45 3.45 -2.13
C ALA A 347 -20.38 2.35 -1.96
N ARG A 348 -19.70 1.96 -3.04
CA ARG A 348 -18.58 0.99 -3.00
C ARG A 348 -17.48 1.45 -2.06
N VAL A 349 -16.96 2.66 -2.27
CA VAL A 349 -15.91 3.27 -1.46
C VAL A 349 -16.34 3.43 -0.01
N THR A 350 -17.61 3.70 0.28
CA THR A 350 -18.10 3.75 1.67
C THR A 350 -17.97 2.40 2.37
N LEU A 351 -18.34 1.30 1.69
CA LEU A 351 -18.23 -0.05 2.26
C LEU A 351 -16.77 -0.48 2.42
N GLN A 352 -15.93 -0.17 1.43
CA GLN A 352 -14.49 -0.44 1.45
C GLN A 352 -13.80 0.35 2.57
N ALA A 353 -14.06 1.65 2.69
CA ALA A 353 -13.52 2.47 3.77
C ALA A 353 -13.97 1.96 5.15
N LEU A 354 -15.23 1.52 5.28
CA LEU A 354 -15.72 0.92 6.51
C LEU A 354 -14.97 -0.38 6.85
N ALA A 355 -14.67 -1.23 5.86
CA ALA A 355 -13.86 -2.44 6.08
C ALA A 355 -12.44 -2.11 6.55
N ALA A 356 -11.77 -1.12 5.94
CA ALA A 356 -10.46 -0.63 6.37
C ALA A 356 -10.47 -0.12 7.83
N VAL A 357 -11.52 0.62 8.21
CA VAL A 357 -11.72 1.12 9.57
C VAL A 357 -11.98 -0.03 10.54
N LEU A 358 -12.94 -0.92 10.26
CA LEU A 358 -13.23 -2.06 11.12
C LEU A 358 -12.03 -3.02 11.24
N GLY A 359 -11.16 -3.05 10.23
CA GLY A 359 -9.89 -3.79 10.22
C GLY A 359 -8.75 -3.13 10.99
N GLY A 360 -8.88 -1.88 11.41
CA GLY A 360 -7.90 -1.20 12.25
C GLY A 360 -6.75 -0.52 11.50
N SER A 361 -6.98 0.00 10.29
CA SER A 361 -6.00 0.79 9.51
C SER A 361 -5.48 2.05 10.21
N GLN A 362 -4.23 2.44 9.99
CA GLN A 362 -3.62 3.64 10.58
C GLN A 362 -3.83 4.88 9.70
N SER A 363 -3.97 4.70 8.39
CA SER A 363 -4.23 5.77 7.44
C SER A 363 -5.06 5.25 6.29
N VAL A 364 -6.03 6.03 5.81
CA VAL A 364 -6.94 5.60 4.75
C VAL A 364 -6.95 6.61 3.60
N HIS A 365 -6.83 6.09 2.39
CA HIS A 365 -7.17 6.75 1.14
C HIS A 365 -8.53 6.21 0.67
N THR A 366 -9.45 7.12 0.36
CA THR A 366 -10.71 6.79 -0.31
C THR A 366 -10.67 7.27 -1.74
N ASN A 367 -10.87 6.36 -2.69
CA ASN A 367 -10.88 6.70 -4.11
C ASN A 367 -12.07 7.59 -4.42
N SER A 368 -11.96 8.34 -5.52
CA SER A 368 -13.00 9.25 -5.95
C SER A 368 -14.00 8.53 -6.86
N TYR A 369 -15.20 9.07 -7.04
CA TYR A 369 -16.22 8.38 -7.84
C TYR A 369 -15.87 8.32 -9.33
N ASP A 370 -14.95 9.17 -9.80
CA ASP A 370 -14.44 9.32 -11.16
C ASP A 370 -13.17 8.48 -11.45
N GLU A 371 -12.76 7.61 -10.51
CA GLU A 371 -11.53 6.78 -10.57
C GLU A 371 -11.29 6.10 -11.92
N ALA A 372 -12.31 5.43 -12.47
CA ALA A 372 -12.19 4.64 -13.69
C ALA A 372 -12.05 5.48 -14.98
N LEU A 373 -12.02 6.82 -14.86
CA LEU A 373 -12.05 7.75 -15.98
C LEU A 373 -10.87 8.73 -16.00
N ALA A 374 -10.49 9.28 -14.84
CA ALA A 374 -9.45 10.29 -14.73
C ALA A 374 -8.95 10.45 -13.29
N LEU A 375 -7.87 11.22 -13.12
CA LEU A 375 -7.48 11.76 -11.82
C LEU A 375 -8.62 12.60 -11.20
N PRO A 376 -8.70 12.66 -9.86
CA PRO A 376 -9.89 13.15 -9.18
C PRO A 376 -10.10 14.66 -9.32
N SER A 377 -11.30 15.01 -9.76
CA SER A 377 -11.81 16.39 -9.72
C SER A 377 -11.94 16.90 -8.27
N GLU A 378 -12.05 18.22 -8.08
CA GLU A 378 -12.21 18.81 -6.74
C GLU A 378 -13.49 18.35 -6.02
N ASP A 379 -14.58 18.15 -6.76
CA ASP A 379 -15.84 17.67 -6.21
C ASP A 379 -15.75 16.19 -5.84
N ALA A 380 -15.10 15.37 -6.67
CA ALA A 380 -14.95 13.95 -6.41
C ALA A 380 -14.03 13.66 -5.22
N VAL A 381 -12.87 14.32 -5.13
CA VAL A 381 -11.97 14.19 -3.98
C VAL A 381 -12.62 14.71 -2.69
N ARG A 382 -13.47 15.75 -2.78
CA ARG A 382 -14.22 16.24 -1.63
C ARG A 382 -15.21 15.20 -1.13
N VAL A 383 -15.95 14.53 -2.03
CA VAL A 383 -16.86 13.44 -1.66
C VAL A 383 -16.09 12.31 -1.00
N ALA A 384 -14.95 11.91 -1.56
CA ALA A 384 -14.09 10.89 -0.97
C ALA A 384 -13.67 11.23 0.47
N LEU A 385 -13.16 12.45 0.71
CA LEU A 385 -12.81 12.90 2.04
C LEU A 385 -14.02 12.94 3.00
N ARG A 386 -15.20 13.36 2.51
CA ARG A 386 -16.44 13.36 3.32
C ARG A 386 -16.87 11.94 3.70
N THR A 387 -16.63 10.93 2.85
CA THR A 387 -16.88 9.53 3.20
C THR A 387 -16.12 9.13 4.46
N GLN A 388 -14.82 9.45 4.55
CA GLN A 388 -14.04 9.17 5.77
C GLN A 388 -14.55 9.93 6.99
N GLN A 389 -14.90 11.21 6.82
CA GLN A 389 -15.40 12.06 7.91
C GLN A 389 -16.76 11.57 8.44
N ILE A 390 -17.67 11.12 7.57
CA ILE A 390 -18.95 10.53 7.97
C ILE A 390 -18.73 9.23 8.74
N ILE A 391 -17.81 8.37 8.29
CA ILE A 391 -17.49 7.13 9.02
C ILE A 391 -16.90 7.48 10.40
N ALA A 392 -15.97 8.43 10.48
CA ALA A 392 -15.33 8.82 11.73
C ALA A 392 -16.31 9.45 12.73
N GLU A 393 -17.16 10.37 12.28
CA GLU A 393 -17.91 11.28 13.18
C GLU A 393 -19.39 10.90 13.35
N GLU A 394 -20.00 10.21 12.39
CA GLU A 394 -21.46 9.93 12.40
C GLU A 394 -21.80 8.46 12.59
N SER A 395 -20.92 7.53 12.18
CA SER A 395 -21.25 6.09 12.13
C SER A 395 -21.11 5.35 13.46
N GLY A 396 -20.30 5.87 14.39
CA GLY A 396 -19.90 5.17 15.61
C GLY A 396 -18.81 4.09 15.43
N ALA A 397 -18.31 3.88 14.20
CA ALA A 397 -17.27 2.89 13.91
C ALA A 397 -15.94 3.17 14.65
N ALA A 398 -15.68 4.43 15.02
CA ALA A 398 -14.48 4.81 15.77
C ALA A 398 -14.62 4.66 17.31
N ASP A 399 -15.81 4.33 17.82
CA ASP A 399 -16.11 4.36 19.27
C ASP A 399 -15.71 3.08 20.02
N ILE A 400 -15.62 1.96 19.31
CA ILE A 400 -15.33 0.62 19.87
C ILE A 400 -14.10 0.06 19.15
N VAL A 401 -13.12 -0.41 19.92
CA VAL A 401 -11.91 -1.04 19.37
C VAL A 401 -12.22 -2.46 18.95
N ASP A 402 -11.87 -2.81 17.71
CA ASP A 402 -12.12 -4.11 17.08
C ASP A 402 -13.53 -4.67 17.39
N PRO A 403 -14.59 -3.97 16.95
CA PRO A 403 -15.96 -4.32 17.29
C PRO A 403 -16.41 -5.68 16.73
N LEU A 404 -15.65 -6.23 15.77
CA LEU A 404 -15.88 -7.56 15.18
C LEU A 404 -15.12 -8.67 15.92
N GLY A 405 -14.23 -8.35 16.86
CA GLY A 405 -13.53 -9.35 17.67
C GLY A 405 -14.50 -10.15 18.54
N GLY A 406 -14.41 -11.48 18.45
CA GLY A 406 -15.32 -12.45 19.05
C GLY A 406 -16.49 -12.87 18.15
N SER A 407 -16.65 -12.29 16.95
CA SER A 407 -17.60 -12.80 15.95
C SER A 407 -17.10 -14.15 15.42
N PHE A 408 -17.87 -15.23 15.61
CA PHE A 408 -17.47 -16.59 15.20
C PHE A 408 -17.01 -16.65 13.75
N ALA A 409 -17.75 -15.99 12.83
CA ALA A 409 -17.40 -15.96 11.42
C ALA A 409 -16.10 -15.21 11.13
N ILE A 410 -15.87 -14.06 11.78
CA ILE A 410 -14.67 -13.25 11.53
C ILE A 410 -13.45 -13.91 12.14
N GLU A 411 -13.59 -14.50 13.32
CA GLU A 411 -12.52 -15.26 13.94
C GLU A 411 -12.14 -16.47 13.08
N ALA A 412 -13.10 -17.30 12.68
CA ALA A 412 -12.84 -18.46 11.82
C ALA A 412 -12.18 -18.05 10.50
N LEU A 413 -12.72 -17.04 9.81
CA LEU A 413 -12.15 -16.52 8.57
C LEU A 413 -10.75 -15.92 8.75
N THR A 414 -10.46 -15.32 9.91
CA THR A 414 -9.10 -14.82 10.21
C THR A 414 -8.10 -15.97 10.36
N ASP A 415 -8.50 -17.11 10.92
CA ASP A 415 -7.63 -18.29 11.03
C ASP A 415 -7.42 -18.96 9.67
N GLU A 416 -8.46 -19.06 8.86
CA GLU A 416 -8.37 -19.60 7.51
C GLU A 416 -7.44 -18.76 6.64
N VAL A 417 -7.64 -17.44 6.61
CA VAL A 417 -6.76 -16.51 5.88
C VAL A 417 -5.32 -16.59 6.39
N GLU A 418 -5.11 -16.74 7.71
CA GLU A 418 -3.76 -16.90 8.25
C GLU A 418 -3.10 -18.20 7.79
N ALA A 419 -3.81 -19.32 7.89
CA ALA A 419 -3.30 -20.63 7.50
C ALA A 419 -2.93 -20.67 6.01
N GLU A 420 -3.79 -20.12 5.15
CA GLU A 420 -3.52 -20.07 3.72
C GLU A 420 -2.38 -19.11 3.37
N ALA A 421 -2.32 -17.93 4.00
CA ALA A 421 -1.24 -16.99 3.74
C ALA A 421 0.12 -17.54 4.19
N MET A 422 0.16 -18.23 5.34
CA MET A 422 1.36 -18.93 5.80
C MET A 422 1.79 -20.06 4.86
N ALA A 423 0.84 -20.78 4.25
CA ALA A 423 1.19 -21.82 3.26
C ALA A 423 1.92 -21.24 2.03
N TYR A 424 1.51 -20.06 1.55
CA TYR A 424 2.23 -19.35 0.49
C TYR A 424 3.62 -18.88 0.96
N ILE A 425 3.72 -18.32 2.17
CA ILE A 425 5.01 -17.87 2.73
C ILE A 425 5.98 -19.06 2.87
N ASP A 426 5.51 -20.21 3.36
CA ASP A 426 6.30 -21.44 3.47
C ASP A 426 6.75 -21.95 2.08
N GLU A 427 5.90 -21.84 1.05
CA GLU A 427 6.28 -22.18 -0.32
C GLU A 427 7.38 -21.25 -0.86
N ILE A 428 7.24 -19.94 -0.62
CA ILE A 428 8.24 -18.93 -1.02
C ILE A 428 9.56 -19.20 -0.31
N GLU A 429 9.55 -19.43 1.01
CA GLU A 429 10.74 -19.79 1.78
C GLU A 429 11.42 -21.05 1.22
N ALA A 430 10.64 -22.07 0.86
CA ALA A 430 11.17 -23.30 0.28
C ALA A 430 11.85 -23.08 -1.08
N LYS A 431 11.41 -22.10 -1.88
CA LYS A 431 12.09 -21.71 -3.14
C LYS A 431 13.44 -21.05 -2.87
N GLY A 432 13.57 -20.34 -1.75
CA GLY A 432 14.80 -19.67 -1.31
C GLY A 432 15.71 -20.52 -0.43
N ASP A 433 15.55 -21.85 -0.43
CA ASP A 433 16.32 -22.78 0.40
C ASP A 433 16.33 -22.41 1.90
N GLY A 434 15.23 -21.84 2.41
CA GLY A 434 15.08 -21.42 3.81
C GLY A 434 15.22 -19.91 4.06
N SER A 435 15.58 -19.11 3.05
CA SER A 435 15.49 -17.64 3.12
C SER A 435 14.21 -17.17 2.41
N ILE A 436 13.47 -16.29 3.06
CA ILE A 436 12.31 -15.65 2.42
C ILE A 436 12.79 -14.64 1.39
N ARG A 437 13.87 -13.87 1.67
CA ARG A 437 14.46 -12.94 0.68
C ARG A 437 14.82 -13.65 -0.61
N ASP A 438 15.61 -14.70 -0.53
CA ASP A 438 16.07 -15.43 -1.72
C ASP A 438 14.89 -16.13 -2.42
N GLY A 439 13.87 -16.53 -1.65
CA GLY A 439 12.62 -17.10 -2.16
C GLY A 439 11.79 -16.13 -2.97
N VAL A 440 11.67 -14.87 -2.53
CA VAL A 440 11.01 -13.81 -3.28
C VAL A 440 11.79 -13.49 -4.55
N LEU A 441 13.11 -13.32 -4.47
CA LEU A 441 13.94 -13.04 -5.65
C LEU A 441 13.86 -14.15 -6.70
N ALA A 442 13.94 -15.42 -6.26
CA ALA A 442 13.74 -16.57 -7.14
C ALA A 442 12.32 -16.60 -7.71
N GLY A 443 11.30 -16.30 -6.91
CA GLY A 443 9.91 -16.23 -7.36
C GLY A 443 9.67 -15.16 -8.43
N ILE A 444 10.35 -14.02 -8.35
CA ILE A 444 10.34 -12.97 -9.37
C ILE A 444 11.01 -13.47 -10.65
N GLU A 445 12.22 -14.02 -10.56
CA GLU A 445 12.97 -14.54 -11.73
C GLU A 445 12.23 -15.67 -12.45
N GLU A 446 11.60 -16.56 -11.69
CA GLU A 446 10.81 -17.69 -12.20
C GLU A 446 9.41 -17.29 -12.67
N GLY A 447 8.97 -16.04 -12.42
CA GLY A 447 7.63 -15.56 -12.74
C GLY A 447 6.50 -16.22 -11.93
N TYR A 448 6.79 -16.71 -10.72
CA TYR A 448 5.82 -17.35 -9.82
C TYR A 448 4.67 -16.41 -9.48
N PHE A 449 4.98 -15.23 -8.94
CA PHE A 449 3.96 -14.27 -8.52
C PHE A 449 3.06 -13.83 -9.68
N HIS A 450 3.62 -13.62 -10.88
CA HIS A 450 2.83 -13.27 -12.05
C HIS A 450 1.81 -14.33 -12.43
N ARG A 451 2.21 -15.61 -12.42
CA ARG A 451 1.29 -16.70 -12.72
C ARG A 451 0.16 -16.75 -11.71
N GLU A 452 0.49 -16.72 -10.43
CA GLU A 452 -0.51 -16.74 -9.33
C GLU A 452 -1.53 -15.60 -9.45
N ILE A 453 -1.06 -14.39 -9.72
CA ILE A 453 -1.91 -13.20 -9.88
C ILE A 453 -2.75 -13.29 -11.16
N GLN A 454 -2.16 -13.70 -12.28
CA GLN A 454 -2.87 -13.79 -13.56
C GLN A 454 -3.93 -14.89 -13.56
N GLU A 455 -3.65 -16.03 -12.90
CA GLU A 455 -4.63 -17.10 -12.73
C GLU A 455 -5.84 -16.63 -11.91
N ALA A 456 -5.61 -15.92 -10.79
CA ALA A 456 -6.66 -15.32 -9.98
C ALA A 456 -7.46 -14.25 -10.76
N ALA A 457 -6.77 -13.37 -11.48
CA ALA A 457 -7.40 -12.32 -12.28
C ALA A 457 -8.29 -12.90 -13.39
N TYR A 458 -7.80 -13.93 -14.09
CA TYR A 458 -8.53 -14.60 -15.16
C TYR A 458 -9.76 -15.34 -14.62
N GLU A 459 -9.62 -15.99 -13.47
CA GLU A 459 -10.71 -16.71 -12.80
C GLU A 459 -11.82 -15.73 -12.35
N TYR A 460 -11.47 -14.62 -11.70
CA TYR A 460 -12.43 -13.56 -11.35
C TYR A 460 -13.14 -13.01 -12.59
N GLN A 461 -12.39 -12.66 -13.65
CA GLN A 461 -12.99 -12.11 -14.87
C GLN A 461 -13.93 -13.11 -15.54
N SER A 462 -13.60 -14.40 -15.53
CA SER A 462 -14.47 -15.46 -16.05
C SER A 462 -15.80 -15.50 -15.29
N ARG A 463 -15.79 -15.39 -13.95
CA ARG A 463 -17.03 -15.32 -13.15
C ARG A 463 -17.86 -14.07 -13.46
N VAL A 464 -17.23 -12.94 -13.74
CA VAL A 464 -17.93 -11.70 -14.12
C VAL A 464 -18.58 -11.84 -15.50
N ASP A 465 -17.86 -12.40 -16.47
CA ASP A 465 -18.33 -12.60 -17.84
C ASP A 465 -19.44 -13.65 -17.92
N ASP A 466 -19.36 -14.71 -17.11
CA ASP A 466 -20.39 -15.75 -16.99
C ASP A 466 -21.61 -15.31 -16.14
N GLY A 467 -21.52 -14.14 -15.50
CA GLY A 467 -22.58 -13.54 -14.68
C GLY A 467 -22.75 -14.19 -13.29
N GLU A 468 -21.78 -14.99 -12.86
CA GLU A 468 -21.72 -15.57 -11.51
C GLU A 468 -21.38 -14.50 -10.45
N GLU A 469 -20.55 -13.54 -10.85
CA GLU A 469 -20.22 -12.33 -10.09
C GLU A 469 -20.96 -11.12 -10.66
N THR A 470 -21.69 -10.41 -9.80
CA THR A 470 -22.55 -9.30 -10.24
C THR A 470 -21.83 -7.96 -10.06
N VAL A 471 -21.64 -7.24 -11.16
CA VAL A 471 -21.10 -5.87 -11.17
C VAL A 471 -22.22 -4.90 -11.54
N VAL A 472 -22.78 -4.25 -10.52
CA VAL A 472 -23.91 -3.31 -10.66
C VAL A 472 -23.55 -2.15 -11.58
N GLY A 473 -24.37 -1.95 -12.61
CA GLY A 473 -24.22 -0.95 -13.65
C GLY A 473 -23.35 -1.39 -14.83
N VAL A 474 -22.79 -2.60 -14.80
CA VAL A 474 -21.96 -3.17 -15.88
C VAL A 474 -22.63 -4.41 -16.46
N ASN A 475 -22.76 -5.51 -15.70
CA ASN A 475 -23.40 -6.74 -16.18
C ASN A 475 -24.82 -6.95 -15.61
N ALA A 476 -25.27 -6.07 -14.71
CA ALA A 476 -26.63 -6.05 -14.18
C ALA A 476 -27.06 -4.62 -13.86
N TYR A 477 -28.37 -4.33 -13.97
CA TYR A 477 -28.94 -3.01 -13.67
C TYR A 477 -28.34 -1.87 -14.51
N GLU A 478 -28.06 -2.14 -15.78
CA GLU A 478 -27.59 -1.15 -16.74
C GLU A 478 -28.66 -0.08 -17.02
N VAL A 479 -28.22 1.13 -17.39
CA VAL A 479 -29.08 2.25 -17.78
C VAL A 479 -28.66 2.79 -19.14
N GLU A 480 -29.61 3.29 -19.92
CA GLU A 480 -29.34 3.87 -21.25
C GLU A 480 -28.88 5.34 -21.20
N GLU A 481 -29.04 6.01 -20.06
CA GLU A 481 -28.67 7.42 -19.87
C GLU A 481 -27.16 7.60 -19.72
N ASP A 482 -26.62 8.69 -20.27
CA ASP A 482 -25.23 9.08 -20.06
C ASP A 482 -25.06 9.59 -18.63
N THR A 483 -24.21 8.90 -17.87
CA THR A 483 -23.94 9.16 -16.45
C THR A 483 -22.51 9.65 -16.21
N SER A 484 -21.81 10.04 -17.29
CA SER A 484 -20.42 10.50 -17.22
C SER A 484 -20.31 11.75 -16.34
N PRO A 485 -19.33 11.82 -15.42
CA PRO A 485 -19.09 12.99 -14.60
C PRO A 485 -18.23 14.02 -15.36
N ASP A 486 -18.16 15.24 -14.83
CA ASP A 486 -17.10 16.17 -15.23
C ASP A 486 -15.75 15.66 -14.69
N THR A 487 -14.76 15.48 -15.56
CA THR A 487 -13.44 14.95 -15.20
C THR A 487 -12.38 16.05 -15.17
N LEU A 488 -11.32 15.83 -14.39
CA LEU A 488 -10.13 16.68 -14.42
C LEU A 488 -9.44 16.55 -15.79
N HIS A 489 -8.95 17.65 -16.32
CA HIS A 489 -8.15 17.67 -17.54
C HIS A 489 -6.85 18.43 -17.28
N VAL A 490 -5.72 17.76 -17.50
CA VAL A 490 -4.38 18.36 -17.45
C VAL A 490 -4.02 18.88 -18.84
N ASP A 491 -3.58 20.13 -18.93
CA ASP A 491 -3.03 20.69 -20.15
C ASP A 491 -1.58 20.18 -20.31
N GLU A 492 -1.42 19.02 -20.95
CA GLU A 492 -0.15 18.32 -21.10
C GLU A 492 0.92 19.20 -21.78
N ASP A 493 0.54 19.95 -22.81
CA ASP A 493 1.45 20.82 -23.57
C ASP A 493 1.96 21.97 -22.70
N ALA A 494 1.05 22.66 -22.00
CA ALA A 494 1.41 23.77 -21.12
C ALA A 494 2.22 23.31 -19.89
N THR A 495 1.85 22.16 -19.33
CA THR A 495 2.57 21.53 -18.20
C THR A 495 4.00 21.21 -18.61
N ARG A 496 4.17 20.52 -19.73
CA ARG A 496 5.48 20.18 -20.27
C ARG A 496 6.32 21.41 -20.61
N GLU A 497 5.74 22.43 -21.25
CA GLU A 497 6.48 23.67 -21.58
C GLU A 497 7.02 24.36 -20.31
N ARG A 498 6.21 24.43 -19.24
CA ARG A 498 6.63 25.00 -17.96
C ARG A 498 7.72 24.17 -17.30
N GLN A 499 7.56 22.84 -17.27
CA GLN A 499 8.51 21.94 -16.63
C GLN A 499 9.88 21.98 -17.34
N LEU A 500 9.88 21.93 -18.68
CA LEU A 500 11.10 22.05 -19.47
C LEU A 500 11.80 23.40 -19.28
N GLY A 501 11.03 24.50 -19.22
CA GLY A 501 11.58 25.83 -18.96
C GLY A 501 12.28 25.89 -17.59
N ARG A 502 11.66 25.30 -16.56
CA ARG A 502 12.24 25.22 -15.21
C ARG A 502 13.51 24.36 -15.19
N LEU A 503 13.50 23.22 -15.86
CA LEU A 503 14.66 22.34 -15.97
C LEU A 503 15.83 23.04 -16.68
N GLU A 504 15.55 23.77 -17.77
CA GLU A 504 16.56 24.58 -18.47
C GLU A 504 17.14 25.67 -17.56
N ASP A 505 16.30 26.38 -16.82
CA ASP A 505 16.73 27.41 -15.87
C ASP A 505 17.62 26.83 -14.77
N VAL A 506 17.25 25.69 -14.17
CA VAL A 506 18.07 25.02 -13.15
C VAL A 506 19.43 24.59 -13.71
N LYS A 507 19.45 23.94 -14.89
CA LYS A 507 20.69 23.53 -15.56
C LYS A 507 21.57 24.73 -15.94
N ALA A 508 20.98 25.91 -16.22
CA ALA A 508 21.72 27.12 -16.54
C ALA A 508 22.26 27.88 -15.31
N GLU A 509 21.62 27.75 -14.15
CA GLU A 509 21.96 28.48 -12.92
C GLU A 509 22.91 27.72 -11.99
N ARG A 510 22.89 26.38 -12.02
CA ARG A 510 23.68 25.52 -11.12
C ARG A 510 25.19 25.57 -11.41
N ASP A 511 25.96 25.05 -10.46
CA ASP A 511 27.41 24.84 -10.62
C ASP A 511 27.67 23.45 -11.20
N ASP A 512 27.93 23.37 -12.50
CA ASP A 512 28.15 22.10 -13.20
C ASP A 512 29.38 21.33 -12.70
N ASP A 513 30.43 22.02 -12.21
CA ASP A 513 31.60 21.35 -11.64
C ASP A 513 31.21 20.67 -10.31
N ALA A 514 30.39 21.34 -9.49
CA ALA A 514 29.89 20.77 -8.23
C ALA A 514 28.94 19.58 -8.44
N VAL A 515 28.08 19.64 -9.47
CA VAL A 515 27.22 18.50 -9.86
C VAL A 515 28.06 17.31 -10.31
N ALA A 516 29.06 17.54 -11.18
CA ALA A 516 29.94 16.48 -11.66
C ALA A 516 30.70 15.81 -10.49
N ASP A 517 31.27 16.62 -9.59
CA ASP A 517 31.97 16.14 -8.40
C ASP A 517 31.04 15.31 -7.49
N ALA A 518 29.78 15.73 -7.31
CA ALA A 518 28.82 15.01 -6.48
C ALA A 518 28.38 13.66 -7.10
N LEU A 519 28.16 13.62 -8.42
CA LEU A 519 27.82 12.39 -9.13
C LEU A 519 29.00 11.42 -9.18
N ASP A 520 30.23 11.92 -9.31
CA ASP A 520 31.44 11.09 -9.21
C ASP A 520 31.62 10.52 -7.81
N ALA A 521 31.34 11.29 -6.75
CA ALA A 521 31.34 10.78 -5.38
C ALA A 521 30.28 9.69 -5.16
N LEU A 522 29.09 9.83 -5.77
CA LEU A 522 28.07 8.78 -5.73
C LEU A 522 28.56 7.48 -6.41
N ARG A 523 29.24 7.57 -7.56
CA ARG A 523 29.87 6.41 -8.21
C ARG A 523 30.91 5.75 -7.31
N GLU A 524 31.79 6.55 -6.71
CA GLU A 524 32.82 6.04 -5.78
C GLU A 524 32.21 5.35 -4.56
N ALA A 525 31.06 5.85 -4.06
CA ALA A 525 30.33 5.24 -2.95
C ALA A 525 29.73 3.87 -3.34
N ILE A 526 29.14 3.76 -4.53
CA ILE A 526 28.62 2.49 -5.07
C ILE A 526 29.76 1.47 -5.22
N ASP A 527 30.88 1.86 -5.83
CA ASP A 527 32.08 1.02 -5.96
C ASP A 527 32.66 0.59 -4.60
N GLY A 528 32.49 1.45 -3.60
CA GLY A 528 32.97 1.29 -2.23
C GLY A 528 32.07 0.44 -1.34
N ASP A 529 30.88 0.03 -1.81
CA ASP A 529 29.84 -0.62 -1.00
C ASP A 529 29.43 0.25 0.22
N GLU A 530 29.36 1.57 0.00
CA GLU A 530 28.90 2.56 0.99
C GLU A 530 27.42 2.90 0.79
N ASN A 531 26.73 3.26 1.88
CA ASN A 531 25.36 3.74 1.81
C ASN A 531 25.26 4.97 0.89
N THR A 532 24.39 4.90 -0.12
CA THR A 532 24.31 5.89 -1.20
C THR A 532 23.57 7.17 -0.81
N VAL A 533 22.65 7.12 0.17
CA VAL A 533 21.76 8.25 0.51
C VAL A 533 22.49 9.55 0.86
N PRO A 534 23.56 9.57 1.68
CA PRO A 534 24.33 10.80 1.95
C PRO A 534 24.83 11.47 0.67
N TYR A 535 25.28 10.69 -0.32
CA TYR A 535 25.84 11.19 -1.57
C TYR A 535 24.75 11.72 -2.50
N ILE A 536 23.58 11.07 -2.52
CA ILE A 536 22.38 11.57 -3.22
C ILE A 536 21.95 12.92 -2.64
N VAL A 537 21.95 13.09 -1.30
CA VAL A 537 21.62 14.36 -0.63
C VAL A 537 22.54 15.50 -1.09
N GLU A 538 23.83 15.25 -1.22
CA GLU A 538 24.77 16.27 -1.72
C GLU A 538 24.56 16.55 -3.21
N ALA A 539 24.28 15.54 -4.03
CA ALA A 539 23.97 15.70 -5.45
C ALA A 539 22.71 16.56 -5.68
N VAL A 540 21.60 16.28 -4.97
CA VAL A 540 20.37 17.08 -5.12
C VAL A 540 20.55 18.51 -4.60
N LYS A 541 21.38 18.73 -3.57
CA LYS A 541 21.74 20.08 -3.07
C LYS A 541 22.61 20.86 -4.06
N ALA A 542 23.38 20.17 -4.90
CA ALA A 542 24.07 20.75 -6.05
C ALA A 542 23.13 20.99 -7.25
N TYR A 543 21.84 20.65 -7.13
CA TYR A 543 20.86 20.65 -8.22
C TYR A 543 21.20 19.70 -9.37
N ALA A 544 21.81 18.54 -9.06
CA ALA A 544 21.76 17.39 -9.95
C ALA A 544 20.30 16.98 -10.15
N THR A 545 19.96 16.55 -11.36
CA THR A 545 18.59 16.14 -11.69
C THR A 545 18.32 14.70 -11.26
N MET A 546 17.04 14.32 -11.23
CA MET A 546 16.63 12.94 -11.00
C MET A 546 17.23 12.02 -12.06
N GLY A 547 17.11 12.37 -13.34
CA GLY A 547 17.68 11.60 -14.43
C GLY A 547 19.19 11.44 -14.32
N GLU A 548 19.93 12.48 -13.94
CA GLU A 548 21.39 12.41 -13.77
C GLU A 548 21.82 11.47 -12.65
N ILE A 549 21.10 11.47 -11.52
CA ILE A 549 21.37 10.58 -10.40
C ILE A 549 20.98 9.15 -10.75
N MET A 550 19.80 8.94 -11.34
CA MET A 550 19.33 7.61 -11.71
C MET A 550 20.16 6.97 -12.82
N GLN A 551 20.72 7.77 -13.74
CA GLN A 551 21.67 7.29 -14.74
C GLN A 551 22.94 6.71 -14.11
N VAL A 552 23.41 7.24 -12.97
CA VAL A 552 24.55 6.64 -12.24
C VAL A 552 24.22 5.21 -11.81
N PHE A 553 23.03 4.97 -11.26
CA PHE A 553 22.61 3.62 -10.88
C PHE A 553 22.45 2.70 -12.10
N GLU A 554 21.84 3.18 -13.19
CA GLU A 554 21.67 2.39 -14.41
C GLU A 554 23.02 2.05 -15.07
N ASP A 555 23.99 2.97 -15.06
CA ASP A 555 25.33 2.75 -15.61
C ASP A 555 26.10 1.67 -14.83
N GLU A 556 25.99 1.66 -13.50
CA GLU A 556 26.70 0.72 -12.62
C GLU A 556 26.02 -0.65 -12.53
N PHE A 557 24.69 -0.69 -12.40
CA PHE A 557 23.93 -1.92 -12.18
C PHE A 557 23.31 -2.51 -13.46
N GLY A 558 23.24 -1.72 -14.53
CA GLY A 558 22.50 -2.03 -15.75
C GLY A 558 20.99 -1.75 -15.63
N GLY A 559 20.32 -1.64 -16.77
CA GLY A 559 18.86 -1.53 -16.84
C GLY A 559 18.15 -2.88 -16.75
N TYR A 560 16.97 -2.92 -16.11
CA TYR A 560 16.12 -4.09 -16.04
C TYR A 560 15.08 -4.12 -17.17
N GLN A 561 14.88 -5.30 -17.73
CA GLN A 561 13.78 -5.57 -18.65
C GLN A 561 13.19 -6.93 -18.31
N GLU A 562 11.89 -6.97 -18.05
CA GLU A 562 11.17 -8.21 -17.82
C GLU A 562 11.26 -9.11 -19.06
N THR A 563 11.83 -10.30 -18.90
CA THR A 563 11.73 -11.35 -19.91
C THR A 563 10.39 -12.05 -19.74
N ALA A 564 9.44 -11.79 -20.63
CA ALA A 564 8.16 -12.49 -20.66
C ALA A 564 8.39 -14.01 -20.82
N ALA A 565 8.39 -14.73 -19.70
CA ALA A 565 8.33 -16.18 -19.69
C ALA A 565 6.89 -16.57 -20.03
N VAL A 566 6.63 -16.76 -21.33
CA VAL A 566 5.38 -17.37 -21.78
C VAL A 566 5.36 -18.80 -21.25
N ALA A 567 4.56 -19.05 -20.22
CA ALA A 567 4.28 -20.39 -19.70
C ALA A 567 3.62 -21.27 -20.77
#